data_AF-A0A7X6YSD1-F1
#
_entry.id   AF-A0A7X6YSD1-F1
#
_cell.length_a   1.000
_cell.length_b   1.000
_cell.length_c   1.000
_cell.angle_alpha   90.00
_cell.angle_beta   90.00
_cell.angle_gamma   90.00
#
_symmetry.space_group_name_H-M   'P 1'
#
loop_
_entity.id
_entity.type
_entity.pdbx_description
1 polymer ?
#
loop_
_entity_poly.entity_id
_entity_poly.type
_entity_poly.pdbx_seq_one_letter_code
_entity_poly.pdbx_strand_id
1 'polypeptide(L)'
;MNFSAYIIPVIIIFLMIYAYYKKINAYESFIKGAKEGLKYSFEILPYVASMIIATSVFRSSLFVETITKHLNLARLINPDILTFMIFKPISGMASLAVLKEIYQNYGPDSFLGLYASVIQGSSDTTLY
;
A
#
# COMPACT_ATOMS: atom_id res chain seq x y z
N MET A 1 12.12 24.59 -1.54
CA MET A 1 11.32 23.85 -2.55
C MET A 1 11.68 22.38 -2.45
N ASN A 2 10.70 21.49 -2.38
CA ASN A 2 10.94 20.06 -2.23
C ASN A 2 11.45 19.49 -3.56
N PHE A 3 12.63 18.87 -3.56
CA PHE A 3 13.25 18.25 -4.74
C PHE A 3 12.33 17.23 -5.43
N SER A 4 11.49 16.54 -4.64
CA SER A 4 10.48 15.59 -5.12
C SER A 4 9.47 16.20 -6.11
N ALA A 5 9.20 17.50 -6.04
CA ALA A 5 8.25 18.16 -6.93
C ALA A 5 8.71 18.20 -8.40
N TYR A 6 10.02 18.06 -8.66
CA TYR A 6 10.58 18.11 -10.01
C TYR A 6 10.66 16.75 -10.71
N ILE A 7 10.44 15.65 -9.99
CA ILE A 7 10.58 14.29 -10.54
C ILE A 7 9.61 14.08 -11.71
N ILE A 8 8.34 14.46 -11.54
CA ILE A 8 7.29 14.27 -12.56
C ILE A 8 7.55 15.13 -13.82
N PRO A 9 7.84 16.44 -13.71
CA PRO A 9 8.20 17.24 -14.88
C PRO A 9 9.41 16.71 -15.65
N VAL A 10 10.47 16.32 -14.94
CA VAL A 10 11.72 15.83 -15.56
C VAL A 10 11.46 14.53 -16.33
N ILE A 11 10.69 13.60 -15.78
CA ILE A 11 10.38 12.35 -16.48
C ILE A 11 9.52 12.57 -17.72
N ILE A 12 8.57 13.51 -17.69
CA ILE A 12 7.75 13.86 -18.87
C ILE A 12 8.64 14.41 -19.98
N ILE A 13 9.52 15.36 -19.66
CA ILE A 13 10.46 15.95 -20.63
C ILE A 13 11.36 14.85 -21.22
N PHE A 14 11.90 13.97 -20.37
CA PHE A 14 12.71 12.83 -20.80
C PHE A 14 11.96 11.91 -21.77
N LEU A 15 10.71 11.57 -21.48
CA LEU A 15 9.86 10.74 -22.34
C LEU A 15 9.56 11.40 -23.69
N MET A 16 9.30 12.72 -23.70
CA MET A 16 9.08 13.45 -24.95
C MET A 16 10.34 13.48 -25.83
N ILE A 17 11.50 13.75 -25.22
CA ILE A 17 12.80 13.72 -25.88
C ILE A 17 13.07 12.31 -26.45
N TYR A 18 12.83 11.26 -25.65
CA TYR A 18 12.99 9.87 -26.09
C TYR A 18 12.09 9.52 -27.29
N ALA A 19 10.81 9.90 -27.23
CA ALA A 19 9.86 9.67 -28.32
C ALA A 19 10.29 10.41 -29.61
N TYR A 20 10.79 11.64 -29.47
CA TYR A 20 11.33 12.41 -30.59
C TYR A 20 12.56 11.71 -31.22
N TYR A 21 13.55 11.30 -30.41
CA TYR A 21 14.74 10.60 -30.91
C TYR A 21 14.40 9.26 -31.59
N LYS A 22 13.42 8.53 -31.06
CA LYS A 22 12.97 7.25 -31.63
C LYS A 22 11.96 7.42 -32.77
N LYS A 23 11.57 8.66 -33.11
CA LYS A 23 10.55 8.99 -34.12
C LYS A 23 9.22 8.26 -33.87
N ILE A 24 8.83 8.17 -32.60
CA ILE A 24 7.57 7.56 -32.16
C ILE A 24 6.55 8.67 -31.91
N ASN A 25 5.29 8.47 -32.32
CA ASN A 25 4.21 9.37 -31.97
C ASN A 25 3.90 9.27 -30.47
N ALA A 26 4.36 10.26 -29.71
CA ALA A 26 4.19 10.31 -28.25
C ALA A 26 2.71 10.36 -27.85
N TYR A 27 1.88 11.08 -28.59
CA TYR A 27 0.45 11.21 -28.29
C TYR A 27 -0.28 9.87 -28.46
N GLU A 28 -0.08 9.21 -29.60
CA GLU A 28 -0.72 7.92 -29.86
C GLU A 28 -0.28 6.84 -28.85
N SER A 29 1.02 6.80 -28.54
CA SER A 29 1.58 5.89 -27.54
C SER A 29 1.00 6.16 -26.14
N PHE A 30 0.85 7.44 -25.77
CA PHE A 30 0.24 7.84 -24.51
C PHE A 30 -1.23 7.40 -24.43
N ILE A 31 -2.03 7.63 -25.48
CA ILE A 31 -3.43 7.22 -25.52
C ILE A 31 -3.57 5.70 -25.43
N LYS A 32 -2.70 4.94 -26.11
CA LYS A 32 -2.68 3.48 -26.01
C LYS A 32 -2.38 3.03 -24.58
N GLY A 33 -1.31 3.55 -23.98
CA GLY A 33 -0.94 3.24 -22.60
C GLY A 33 -2.02 3.63 -21.59
N ALA A 34 -2.68 4.78 -21.80
CA ALA A 34 -3.79 5.22 -20.95
C ALA A 34 -5.00 4.28 -21.02
N LYS A 35 -5.36 3.79 -22.22
CA LYS A 35 -6.44 2.80 -22.40
C LYS A 35 -6.13 1.47 -21.72
N GLU A 36 -4.91 0.97 -21.89
CA GLU A 36 -4.45 -0.26 -21.22
C GLU A 36 -4.45 -0.08 -19.70
N GLY A 37 -3.92 1.04 -19.21
CA GLY A 37 -3.92 1.39 -17.78
C GLY A 37 -5.32 1.50 -17.17
N LEU A 38 -6.30 2.04 -17.91
CA LEU A 38 -7.70 2.07 -17.47
C LEU A 38 -8.25 0.65 -17.29
N LYS A 39 -7.99 -0.25 -18.25
CA LYS A 39 -8.41 -1.65 -18.15
C LYS A 39 -7.84 -2.30 -16.89
N TYR A 40 -6.53 -2.19 -16.67
CA TYR A 40 -5.88 -2.72 -15.46
C TYR A 40 -6.44 -2.09 -14.18
N SER A 41 -6.77 -0.81 -14.20
CA SER A 41 -7.37 -0.14 -13.04
C SER A 41 -8.71 -0.78 -12.65
N PHE A 42 -9.58 -1.08 -13.63
CA PHE A 42 -10.83 -1.78 -13.37
C PHE A 42 -10.64 -3.22 -12.90
N GLU A 43 -9.58 -3.90 -13.34
CA GLU A 43 -9.26 -5.25 -12.89
C GLU A 43 -8.72 -5.26 -11.46
N ILE A 44 -7.82 -4.33 -11.10
CA ILE A 44 -7.15 -4.30 -9.78
C ILE A 44 -8.06 -3.72 -8.68
N LEU A 45 -8.91 -2.76 -9.03
CA LEU A 45 -9.73 -2.01 -8.07
C LEU A 45 -10.63 -2.90 -7.19
N PRO A 46 -11.35 -3.92 -7.70
CA PRO A 46 -12.13 -4.84 -6.88
C PRO A 46 -11.28 -5.57 -5.83
N TYR A 47 -10.07 -6.01 -6.16
CA TYR A 47 -9.18 -6.70 -5.22
C TYR A 47 -8.75 -5.77 -4.10
N VAL A 48 -8.30 -4.56 -4.44
CA VAL A 48 -7.88 -3.55 -3.45
C VAL A 48 -9.06 -3.14 -2.56
N ALA A 49 -10.23 -2.88 -3.15
CA ALA A 49 -11.43 -2.52 -2.40
C ALA A 49 -11.85 -3.65 -1.43
N SER A 50 -11.86 -4.89 -1.91
CA SER A 50 -12.22 -6.06 -1.08
C SER A 50 -11.26 -6.21 0.10
N MET A 51 -9.96 -5.99 -0.10
CA MET A 51 -8.97 -6.04 0.97
C MET A 51 -9.14 -4.91 1.99
N ILE A 52 -9.43 -3.69 1.55
CA ILE A 52 -9.72 -2.56 2.47
C ILE A 52 -11.00 -2.84 3.28
N ILE A 53 -12.03 -3.41 2.65
CA ILE A 53 -13.27 -3.80 3.35
C ILE A 53 -12.98 -4.92 4.35
N ALA A 54 -12.27 -5.97 3.94
CA ALA A 54 -11.94 -7.11 4.80
C ALA A 54 -11.12 -6.67 6.03
N THR A 55 -10.08 -5.85 5.84
CA THR A 55 -9.29 -5.29 6.94
C THR A 55 -10.14 -4.44 7.89
N SER A 56 -11.06 -3.62 7.36
CA SER A 56 -11.96 -2.79 8.16
C SER A 56 -12.96 -3.62 8.98
N VAL A 57 -13.57 -4.64 8.37
CA VAL A 57 -14.49 -5.57 9.06
C VAL A 57 -13.74 -6.36 10.12
N PHE A 58 -12.57 -6.89 9.80
CA PHE A 58 -11.76 -7.68 10.71
C PHE A 58 -11.36 -6.87 11.95
N ARG A 59 -10.98 -5.60 11.80
CA ARG A 59 -10.66 -4.72 12.93
C ARG A 59 -11.90 -4.39 13.78
N SER A 60 -13.02 -4.10 13.14
CA SER A 60 -14.29 -3.77 13.83
C SER A 60 -14.89 -4.96 14.60
N SER A 61 -14.54 -6.19 14.21
CA SER A 61 -15.11 -7.42 14.77
C SER A 61 -14.64 -7.76 16.19
N LEU A 62 -13.71 -7.00 16.80
CA LEU A 62 -13.07 -7.30 18.09
C LEU A 62 -12.42 -8.71 18.16
N PHE A 63 -12.31 -9.42 17.04
CA PHE A 63 -11.77 -10.77 16.96
C PHE A 63 -10.32 -10.82 17.46
N VAL A 64 -9.52 -9.86 16.99
CA VAL A 64 -8.10 -9.73 17.37
C VAL A 64 -7.95 -9.36 18.84
N GLU A 65 -8.80 -8.47 19.37
CA GLU A 65 -8.84 -8.17 20.81
C GLU A 65 -9.24 -9.38 21.65
N THR A 66 -10.19 -10.17 21.17
CA THR A 66 -10.67 -11.36 21.88
C THR A 66 -9.55 -12.40 21.95
N ILE A 67 -8.87 -12.65 20.84
CA ILE A 67 -7.72 -13.58 20.78
C ILE A 67 -6.57 -13.10 21.65
N THR A 68 -6.19 -11.82 21.57
CA THR A 68 -5.08 -11.27 22.35
C THR A 68 -5.35 -11.30 23.86
N LYS A 69 -6.61 -11.10 24.28
CA LYS A 69 -7.04 -11.26 25.67
C LYS A 69 -7.00 -12.73 26.12
N HIS A 70 -7.51 -13.66 25.32
CA HIS A 70 -7.55 -15.10 25.68
C HIS A 70 -6.15 -15.73 25.75
N LEU A 71 -5.22 -15.31 24.89
CA LEU A 71 -3.85 -15.84 24.84
C LEU A 71 -2.87 -15.08 25.76
N ASN A 72 -3.33 -14.09 26.56
CA ASN A 72 -2.48 -13.16 27.32
C ASN A 72 -1.42 -12.42 26.47
N LEU A 73 -1.59 -12.38 25.14
CA LEU A 73 -0.69 -11.73 24.19
C LEU A 73 -0.84 -10.20 24.19
N ALA A 74 -1.91 -9.66 24.78
CA ALA A 74 -2.17 -8.23 24.86
C ALA A 74 -1.05 -7.43 25.56
N ARG A 75 -0.24 -8.08 26.41
CA ARG A 75 0.95 -7.46 27.04
C ARG A 75 2.19 -7.43 26.14
N LEU A 76 2.22 -8.25 25.08
CA LEU A 76 3.37 -8.43 24.20
C LEU A 76 3.20 -7.68 22.87
N ILE A 77 1.98 -7.65 22.32
CA ILE A 77 1.73 -7.15 20.97
C ILE A 77 0.46 -6.30 20.95
N ASN A 78 0.56 -5.09 20.36
CA ASN A 78 -0.58 -4.22 20.13
C ASN A 78 -1.55 -4.86 19.10
N PRO A 79 -2.88 -4.85 19.32
CA PRO A 79 -3.86 -5.43 18.39
C PRO A 79 -3.76 -4.94 16.94
N ASP A 80 -3.41 -3.67 16.71
CA ASP A 80 -3.25 -3.12 15.37
C ASP A 80 -2.03 -3.73 14.65
N ILE A 81 -0.94 -3.94 15.39
CA ILE A 81 0.26 -4.60 14.88
C ILE A 81 -0.01 -6.09 14.62
N LEU A 82 -0.79 -6.76 15.47
CA LEU A 82 -1.18 -8.15 15.23
C LEU A 82 -2.05 -8.28 13.98
N THR A 83 -3.02 -7.38 13.81
CA THR A 83 -3.83 -7.30 12.59
C THR A 83 -2.92 -7.09 11.37
N PHE A 84 -1.97 -6.17 11.48
CA PHE A 84 -1.02 -5.89 10.41
C PHE A 84 -0.16 -7.11 10.05
N MET A 85 0.33 -7.86 11.05
CA MET A 85 1.09 -9.09 10.84
C MET A 85 0.29 -10.20 10.15
N ILE A 86 -1.04 -10.25 10.33
CA ILE A 86 -1.92 -11.20 9.62
C ILE A 86 -2.03 -10.82 8.14
N PHE A 87 -2.24 -9.54 7.84
CA PHE A 87 -2.46 -9.10 6.46
C PHE A 87 -1.16 -8.97 5.64
N LYS A 88 -0.02 -8.70 6.29
CA LYS A 88 1.27 -8.52 5.63
C LYS A 88 1.69 -9.70 4.71
N PRO A 89 1.66 -10.97 5.15
CA PRO A 89 2.02 -12.09 4.28
C PRO A 89 0.98 -12.37 3.20
N ILE A 90 -0.25 -11.89 3.33
CA ILE A 90 -1.34 -12.11 2.36
C ILE A 90 -1.27 -11.11 1.20
N SER A 91 -1.04 -9.81 1.50
CA SER A 91 -1.09 -8.77 0.47
C SER A 91 -0.32 -7.50 0.84
N GLY A 92 0.49 -7.02 -0.09
CA GLY A 92 1.31 -5.83 0.07
C GLY A 92 0.46 -4.56 0.09
N MET A 93 -0.56 -4.50 -0.76
CA MET A 93 -1.49 -3.37 -0.81
C MET A 93 -2.37 -3.29 0.44
N ALA A 94 -2.86 -4.44 0.94
CA ALA A 94 -3.59 -4.49 2.20
C ALA A 94 -2.71 -4.04 3.37
N SER A 95 -1.47 -4.52 3.42
CA SER A 95 -0.49 -4.13 4.43
C SER A 95 -0.24 -2.61 4.42
N LEU A 96 -0.09 -1.99 3.24
CA LEU A 96 0.09 -0.54 3.13
C LEU A 96 -1.12 0.26 3.61
N ALA A 97 -2.34 -0.24 3.37
CA ALA A 97 -3.55 0.40 3.89
C ALA A 97 -3.58 0.40 5.42
N VAL A 98 -3.24 -0.73 6.06
CA VAL A 98 -3.15 -0.85 7.52
C VAL A 98 -2.01 0.01 8.08
N LEU A 99 -0.84 0.04 7.42
CA LEU A 99 0.28 0.90 7.82
C LEU A 99 -0.10 2.38 7.80
N LYS A 100 -0.77 2.83 6.73
CA LYS A 100 -1.26 4.20 6.61
C LYS A 100 -2.19 4.56 7.78
N GLU A 101 -3.05 3.64 8.17
CA GLU A 101 -3.96 3.85 9.29
C GLU A 101 -3.21 3.92 10.63
N ILE A 102 -2.21 3.08 10.86
CA ILE A 102 -1.32 3.17 12.04
C ILE A 102 -0.64 4.54 12.07
N TYR A 103 -0.14 5.04 10.93
CA TYR A 103 0.44 6.39 10.86
C TYR A 103 -0.57 7.49 11.13
N GLN A 104 -1.83 7.34 10.71
CA GLN A 104 -2.88 8.32 10.99
C GLN A 104 -3.28 8.34 12.47
N ASN A 105 -3.33 7.18 13.12
CA ASN A 105 -3.77 7.05 14.51
C ASN A 105 -2.66 7.40 15.52
N TYR A 106 -1.42 7.00 15.24
CA TYR A 106 -0.31 7.11 16.19
C TYR A 106 0.82 8.05 15.74
N GLY A 107 0.87 8.40 14.45
CA GLY A 107 1.97 9.14 13.85
C GLY A 107 3.09 8.21 13.33
N PRO A 108 3.78 8.58 12.23
CA PRO A 108 4.83 7.77 11.63
C PRO A 108 6.06 7.60 12.52
N ASP A 109 6.39 8.62 13.33
CA ASP A 109 7.56 8.60 14.23
C ASP A 109 7.26 7.98 15.60
N SER A 110 6.05 7.46 15.80
CA SER A 110 5.68 6.75 17.03
C SER A 110 6.31 5.36 17.09
N PHE A 111 6.38 4.76 18.28
CA PHE A 111 6.85 3.37 18.43
C PHE A 111 6.05 2.40 17.55
N LEU A 112 4.72 2.54 17.50
CA LEU A 112 3.87 1.70 16.64
C LEU A 112 4.06 2.00 15.16
N GLY A 113 4.26 3.28 14.80
CA GLY A 113 4.60 3.69 13.45
C GLY A 113 5.89 3.03 12.97
N LEU A 114 6.99 3.20 13.71
CA LEU A 114 8.28 2.58 13.42
C LEU A 114 8.21 1.06 13.39
N TYR A 115 7.51 0.44 14.34
CA TYR A 115 7.38 -1.01 14.38
C TYR A 115 6.63 -1.53 13.13
N ALA A 116 5.56 -0.87 12.74
CA ALA A 116 4.85 -1.18 11.51
C ALA A 116 5.72 -0.91 10.26
N SER A 117 6.54 0.14 10.24
CA SER A 117 7.48 0.39 9.14
C SER A 117 8.49 -0.76 8.99
N VAL A 118 9.03 -1.27 10.10
CA VAL A 118 9.97 -2.39 10.10
C VAL A 118 9.32 -3.65 9.53
N ILE A 119 8.11 -4.00 9.98
CA ILE A 119 7.37 -5.15 9.44
C ILE A 119 7.07 -4.94 7.95
N GLN A 120 6.68 -3.72 7.54
CA GLN A 120 6.41 -3.42 6.13
C GLN A 120 7.62 -3.65 5.24
N GLY A 121 8.81 -3.24 5.70
CA GLY A 121 10.06 -3.33 4.93
C GLY A 121 10.82 -4.66 5.06
N SER A 122 10.57 -5.45 6.12
CA SER A 122 11.34 -6.67 6.43
C SER A 122 10.66 -7.96 6.03
N SER A 123 9.43 -7.90 5.49
CA SER A 123 8.65 -9.08 5.14
C SER A 123 8.03 -8.93 3.75
N ASP A 124 7.99 -10.04 3.02
CA ASP A 124 7.33 -10.14 1.73
C ASP A 124 5.89 -10.66 1.86
N THR A 125 5.17 -10.63 0.74
CA THR A 125 3.83 -11.21 0.60
C THR A 125 3.96 -12.65 0.15
N THR A 126 3.90 -13.59 1.08
CA THR A 126 4.25 -14.99 0.87
C THR A 126 3.08 -15.91 0.49
N LEU A 127 1.83 -15.52 0.79
CA LEU A 127 0.65 -16.39 0.64
C LEU A 127 -0.12 -16.20 -0.68
N TYR A 128 0.48 -15.54 -1.67
CA TYR A 128 -0.06 -15.40 -3.03
C TYR A 128 0.49 -16.50 -3.94
#